data_AF-A0A3C0NGA8-F1
#
_entry.id   AF-A0A3C0NGA8-F1
#
_cell.length_a   1.000
_cell.length_b   1.000
_cell.length_c   1.000
_cell.angle_alpha   90.00
_cell.angle_beta   90.00
_cell.angle_gamma   90.00
#
_symmetry.space_group_name_H-M   'P 1'
#
loop_
_entity.id
_entity.type
_entity.pdbx_description
1 polymer ?
#
loop_
_entity_poly.entity_id
_entity_poly.type
_entity_poly.pdbx_seq_one_letter_code
_entity_poly.pdbx_strand_id
1 'polypeptide(L)' 'AYWSWNPNSGDTGGILQDDWQTVQTAKQELLQGLLSATSFSQNSASAPPIPKTPSSQPNSKPVA' A
#
# COMPACT_ATOMS: atom_id res chain seq x y z
N ALA A 1 11.96 -1.76 7.79
CA ALA A 1 11.09 -1.86 6.59
C ALA A 1 10.53 -3.28 6.52
N TYR A 2 9.36 -3.49 5.92
CA TYR A 2 8.69 -4.80 5.81
C TYR A 2 8.72 -5.32 4.38
N TRP A 3 8.97 -6.62 4.22
CA TRP A 3 8.82 -7.32 2.94
C TRP A 3 7.65 -8.31 3.03
N SER A 4 6.69 -8.29 2.13
CA SER A 4 6.44 -7.35 1.03
C SER A 4 5.09 -6.67 1.19
N TRP A 5 4.85 -5.62 0.40
CA TRP A 5 3.49 -5.12 0.19
C TRP A 5 2.67 -6.08 -0.69
N ASN A 6 3.30 -6.57 -1.75
CA ASN A 6 2.68 -7.28 -2.86
C ASN A 6 2.38 -8.76 -2.53
N PRO A 7 1.16 -9.27 -2.81
CA PRO A 7 0.77 -10.65 -2.55
C PRO A 7 1.61 -11.69 -3.28
N ASN A 8 2.18 -11.38 -4.46
CA ASN A 8 2.87 -12.38 -5.29
C ASN A 8 4.36 -12.60 -4.93
N SER A 9 4.79 -12.19 -3.74
CA SER A 9 6.10 -12.58 -3.19
C SER A 9 6.07 -14.08 -2.86
N GLY A 10 6.78 -14.89 -3.65
CA GLY A 10 6.61 -16.36 -3.68
C GLY A 10 6.60 -17.08 -2.34
N ASP A 11 7.51 -16.75 -1.41
CA ASP A 11 7.67 -17.49 -0.16
C ASP A 11 6.79 -16.97 0.98
N THR A 12 6.47 -15.67 0.97
CA THR A 12 5.90 -14.96 2.14
C THR A 12 4.53 -14.34 1.87
N GLY A 13 4.19 -14.16 0.60
CA GLY A 13 3.20 -13.20 0.14
C GLY A 13 3.48 -11.79 0.68
N GLY A 14 2.44 -10.95 0.67
CA GLY A 14 2.51 -9.55 1.12
C GLY A 14 1.48 -9.18 2.19
N ILE A 15 1.30 -7.86 2.37
CA ILE A 15 0.24 -7.26 3.18
C ILE A 15 -1.09 -7.25 2.44
N LEU A 16 -1.07 -7.08 1.12
CA LEU A 16 -2.27 -7.28 0.31
C LEU A 16 -2.56 -8.78 0.13
N GLN A 17 -3.84 -9.08 -0.07
CA GLN A 17 -4.35 -10.36 -0.53
C GLN A 17 -4.24 -10.45 -2.07
N ASP A 18 -4.52 -11.64 -2.62
CA ASP A 18 -4.38 -11.94 -4.05
C ASP A 18 -5.29 -11.11 -4.96
N ASP A 19 -6.34 -10.49 -4.40
CA ASP A 19 -7.23 -9.57 -5.09
C ASP A 19 -6.64 -8.17 -5.30
N TRP A 20 -5.44 -7.92 -4.75
CA TRP A 20 -4.70 -6.64 -4.79
C TRP A 20 -5.46 -5.44 -4.21
N GLN A 21 -6.54 -5.68 -3.48
CA GLN A 21 -7.39 -4.64 -2.91
C GLN A 21 -7.52 -4.81 -1.40
N THR A 22 -7.59 -6.05 -0.92
CA THR A 22 -7.85 -6.34 0.48
C THR A 22 -6.56 -6.51 1.25
N VAL A 23 -6.50 -5.93 2.45
CA VAL A 23 -5.35 -6.07 3.36
C VAL A 23 -5.51 -7.31 4.25
N GLN A 24 -4.40 -8.00 4.52
CA GLN A 24 -4.27 -9.03 5.54
C GLN A 24 -4.19 -8.37 6.94
N THR A 25 -5.34 -8.08 7.53
CA THR A 25 -5.46 -7.32 8.79
C THR A 25 -4.58 -7.87 9.91
N ALA A 26 -4.49 -9.20 10.06
CA ALA A 26 -3.66 -9.83 11.09
C ALA A 26 -2.16 -9.49 10.94
N LYS A 27 -1.62 -9.47 9.70
CA LYS A 27 -0.23 -9.05 9.44
C LYS A 27 -0.06 -7.56 9.73
N GLN A 28 -1.04 -6.75 9.34
CA GLN A 28 -1.03 -5.31 9.54
C GLN A 28 -1.07 -4.91 11.02
N GLU A 29 -1.81 -5.62 11.87
CA GLU A 29 -1.86 -5.38 13.32
C GLU A 29 -0.52 -5.69 14.00
N LEU A 30 0.12 -6.81 13.65
CA LEU A 30 1.46 -7.15 14.14
C LEU A 30 2.48 -6.07 13.78
N LEU A 31 2.43 -5.57 12.54
CA LEU A 31 3.34 -4.52 12.10
C LEU A 31 3.08 -3.19 12.77
N GLN A 32 1.81 -2.82 13.01
CA GLN A 32 1.49 -1.62 13.75
C GLN A 32 2.13 -1.63 15.14
N GLY A 33 2.07 -2.75 15.86
CA GLY A 33 2.73 -2.88 17.17
C GLY A 33 4.25 -2.61 17.12
N LEU A 34 4.92 -3.06 16.05
CA LEU A 34 6.36 -2.85 15.84
C LEU A 34 6.69 -1.43 15.38
N LEU A 35 5.83 -0.81 14.57
CA LEU A 35 6.04 0.54 14.02
C LEU A 35 5.68 1.64 15.03
N SER A 36 4.65 1.44 15.86
CA SER A 36 4.26 2.38 16.92
C SER A 36 5.35 2.59 17.97
N ALA A 37 6.27 1.64 18.12
CA ALA A 37 7.45 1.80 18.98
C ALA A 37 8.45 2.86 18.45
N THR A 38 8.29 3.33 17.20
CA THR A 38 9.10 4.40 16.62
C THR A 38 8.26 5.66 16.43
N SER A 39 8.17 6.48 17.48
CA SER A 39 7.69 7.86 17.35
C SER A 39 8.70 8.65 16.52
N PHE A 40 8.52 8.68 15.21
CA PHE A 40 9.19 9.67 14.38
C PHE A 40 8.58 11.03 14.72
N SER A 41 9.35 11.90 15.36
CA SER A 41 9.00 13.31 15.51
C SER A 41 8.69 13.85 14.12
N GLN A 42 7.41 14.09 13.83
CA GLN A 42 6.95 14.57 12.54
C GLN A 42 7.46 16.00 12.36
N ASN A 43 8.62 16.15 11.74
CA ASN A 43 9.02 17.42 11.17
C ASN A 43 8.12 17.64 9.95
N SER A 44 7.08 18.47 10.10
CA SER A 44 6.16 18.87 9.04
C SER A 44 6.93 19.55 7.90
N ALA A 45 7.48 18.77 6.98
CA ALA A 45 8.00 19.25 5.72
C ALA A 45 6.79 19.46 4.79
N SER A 46 6.47 20.74 4.57
CA SER A 46 5.48 21.18 3.59
C SER A 46 5.77 20.52 2.24
N ALA A 47 4.88 19.65 1.79
CA ALA A 47 4.99 19.03 0.48
C ALA A 47 4.75 20.11 -0.61
N PRO A 48 5.56 20.17 -1.68
CA PRO A 48 5.23 20.98 -2.85
C PRO A 48 3.92 20.47 -3.49
N PRO A 49 3.10 21.34 -4.10
CA PRO A 49 1.80 20.94 -4.63
C PRO A 49 1.99 19.96 -5.80
N ILE A 50 1.57 18.71 -5.60
CA ILE A 50 1.35 17.76 -6.70
C ILE A 50 0.15 18.24 -7.53
N PRO A 51 0.28 18.43 -8.87
CA PRO A 51 -0.87 18.67 -9.72
C PRO A 51 -1.80 17.46 -9.67
N LYS A 52 -3.07 17.66 -9.28
CA LYS A 52 -4.12 16.66 -9.42
C LYS A 52 -4.44 16.51 -10.90
N THR A 53 -3.83 15.56 -11.61
CA THR A 53 -4.37 15.07 -12.88
C THR A 53 -5.42 14.00 -12.60
N PRO A 54 -6.71 14.22 -12.92
CA PRO A 54 -7.69 13.16 -12.88
C PRO A 54 -7.47 12.27 -14.11
N SER A 55 -6.86 11.10 -13.94
CA SER A 55 -6.85 10.08 -15.01
C SER A 55 -7.99 9.10 -14.74
N SER A 56 -9.19 9.49 -15.12
CA SER A 56 -10.26 8.54 -15.42
C SER A 56 -10.01 7.99 -16.81
N GLN A 57 -9.33 6.85 -16.93
CA GLN A 57 -9.37 6.07 -18.16
C GLN A 57 -10.06 4.73 -17.90
N PRO A 58 -11.35 4.59 -18.27
CA PRO A 58 -12.02 3.29 -18.24
C PRO A 58 -11.47 2.44 -19.38
N ASN A 59 -10.76 1.36 -19.05
CA ASN A 59 -10.35 0.38 -20.06
C ASN A 59 -11.54 -0.56 -20.37
N SER A 60 -12.53 -0.04 -21.08
CA SER A 60 -13.47 -0.86 -21.84
C SER A 60 -12.71 -1.49 -23.00
N LYS A 61 -12.52 -2.80 -22.99
CA LYS A 61 -11.98 -3.55 -24.12
C LYS A 61 -13.14 -3.98 -25.02
N PRO A 62 -13.30 -3.49 -26.27
CA PRO A 62 -14.10 -4.20 -27.26
C PRO A 62 -13.18 -5.07 -28.12
N VAL A 63 -13.49 -6.37 -28.22
CA VAL A 63 -13.53 -7.13 -29.49
C VAL A 63 -13.80 -8.62 -29.23
N ALA A 64 -14.98 -9.06 -29.67
CA ALA A 64 -15.17 -10.21 -30.55
C ALA A 64 -16.19 -9.77 -31.60
#